data_AF-A0A9D9MDZ1-F1
#
_entry.id   AF-A0A9D9MDZ1-F1
#
_cell.length_a   1.000
_cell.length_b   1.000
_cell.length_c   1.000
_cell.angle_alpha   90.00
_cell.angle_beta   90.00
_cell.angle_gamma   90.00
#
_symmetry.space_group_name_H-M   'P 1'
#
loop_
_entity.id
_entity.type
_entity.pdbx_description
1 polymer ?
#
loop_
_entity_poly.entity_id
_entity_poly.type
_entity_poly.pdbx_seq_one_letter_code
_entity_poly.pdbx_strand_id
1 'polypeptide(L)' 'EEALAIGAKVQDISIEDAEKLFSWSNFTDHLTNADLDALEYDVNFMLENGMIEKRIDKMDFVNKMALR' A
#
# COMPACT_ATOMS: atom_id res chain seq x y z
N GLU A 1 -15.27 2.25 16.07
CA GLU A 1 -15.80 0.88 16.25
C GLU A 1 -16.48 0.36 14.97
N GLU A 2 -17.35 1.13 14.31
CA GLU A 2 -18.01 0.68 13.08
C GLU A 2 -17.04 0.29 11.94
N ALA A 3 -16.00 1.09 11.70
CA ALA A 3 -14.99 0.77 10.68
C ALA A 3 -14.23 -0.54 10.95
N LEU A 4 -13.93 -0.83 12.23
CA LEU A 4 -13.28 -2.07 12.65
C LEU A 4 -14.21 -3.27 12.49
N ALA A 5 -15.49 -3.13 12.84
CA ALA A 5 -16.49 -4.18 12.66
C ALA A 5 -16.74 -4.51 11.17
N ILE A 6 -16.78 -3.48 10.32
CA ILE A 6 -16.87 -3.65 8.87
C ILE A 6 -15.61 -4.34 8.33
N GLY A 7 -14.42 -3.86 8.74
CA GLY A 7 -13.14 -4.45 8.32
C GLY A 7 -13.01 -5.92 8.72
N ALA A 8 -13.32 -6.24 9.98
CA ALA A 8 -13.31 -7.60 10.51
C ALA A 8 -14.26 -8.52 9.74
N LYS A 9 -15.50 -8.06 9.49
CA LYS A 9 -16.49 -8.83 8.74
C LYS A 9 -16.09 -9.06 7.28
N VAL A 10 -15.56 -8.04 6.59
CA VAL A 10 -15.18 -8.14 5.17
C VAL A 10 -13.97 -9.05 4.97
N GLN A 11 -13.02 -9.01 5.91
CA GLN A 11 -11.79 -9.81 5.84
C GLN A 11 -11.93 -11.18 6.53
N ASP A 12 -13.10 -11.46 7.14
CA ASP A 12 -13.38 -12.69 7.90
C ASP A 12 -12.35 -12.94 9.03
N ILE A 13 -12.07 -11.90 9.81
CA ILE A 13 -11.11 -11.92 10.92
C ILE A 13 -11.76 -11.47 12.23
N SER A 14 -11.07 -11.69 13.35
CA SER A 14 -11.49 -11.18 14.64
C SER A 14 -11.41 -9.65 14.70
N ILE A 15 -12.17 -9.03 15.61
CA ILE A 15 -12.07 -7.58 15.87
C ILE A 15 -10.66 -7.21 16.36
N GLU A 16 -10.03 -8.07 17.17
CA GLU A 16 -8.67 -7.85 17.66
C GLU A 16 -7.64 -7.82 16.51
N ASP A 17 -7.79 -8.72 15.54
CA ASP A 17 -6.91 -8.73 14.36
C ASP A 17 -7.18 -7.53 13.45
N ALA A 18 -8.44 -7.10 13.33
CA ALA A 18 -8.78 -5.87 12.62
C ALA A 18 -8.16 -4.62 13.29
N GLU A 19 -8.11 -4.58 14.62
CA GLU A 19 -7.44 -3.52 15.38
C GLU A 19 -5.92 -3.51 15.13
N LYS A 20 -5.29 -4.70 15.12
CA LYS A 20 -3.86 -4.82 14.78
C LYS A 20 -3.59 -4.32 13.37
N LEU A 21 -4.36 -4.77 12.38
CA LEU A 21 -4.22 -4.33 11.00
C LEU A 21 -4.44 -2.82 10.85
N PHE A 22 -5.46 -2.27 11.51
CA PHE A 22 -5.71 -0.83 11.52
C PHE A 22 -4.52 -0.05 12.07
N SER A 23 -3.92 -0.51 13.18
CA SER A 23 -2.76 0.13 13.79
C SER A 23 -1.52 0.16 12.88
N TRP A 24 -1.37 -0.82 12.00
CA TRP A 24 -0.25 -0.92 11.05
C TRP A 24 -0.48 -0.15 9.75
N SER A 25 -1.73 0.14 9.41
CA SER A 25 -2.10 0.62 8.07
C SER A 25 -1.74 2.09 7.80
N ASN A 26 -1.36 2.86 8.83
CA ASN A 26 -0.96 4.28 8.75
C ASN A 26 -1.62 5.06 7.59
N PHE A 27 -2.95 5.15 7.59
CA PHE A 27 -3.71 5.69 6.46
C PHE A 27 -3.36 7.15 6.16
N THR A 28 -3.04 7.45 4.91
CA THR A 28 -2.77 8.81 4.41
C THR A 28 -3.70 9.16 3.25
N ASP A 29 -3.92 10.46 3.04
CA ASP A 29 -4.70 11.02 1.93
C ASP A 29 -3.84 11.34 0.69
N HIS A 30 -2.52 11.49 0.90
CA HIS A 30 -1.54 11.77 -0.14
C HIS A 30 -0.32 10.84 -0.02
N LEU A 31 0.27 10.56 -1.17
CA LEU A 31 1.59 9.95 -1.30
C LEU A 31 2.67 10.99 -1.04
N THR A 32 3.67 10.57 -0.27
CA THR A 32 4.87 11.32 0.04
C THR A 32 6.03 10.90 -0.87
N ASN A 33 7.14 11.65 -0.84
CA ASN A 33 8.35 11.23 -1.53
C ASN A 33 8.89 9.89 -0.99
N ALA A 34 8.70 9.60 0.29
CA ALA A 34 9.12 8.31 0.87
C ALA A 34 8.33 7.13 0.28
N ASP A 35 7.04 7.34 -0.02
CA ASP A 35 6.23 6.32 -0.69
C ASP A 35 6.71 6.09 -2.13
N LEU A 36 7.15 7.15 -2.83
CA LEU A 36 7.75 7.02 -4.16
C LEU A 36 9.09 6.27 -4.13
N ASP A 37 9.92 6.49 -3.10
CA ASP A 37 11.16 5.75 -2.93
C ASP A 37 10.89 4.26 -2.60
N ALA A 38 9.86 3.97 -1.80
CA ALA A 38 9.42 2.61 -1.53
C ALA A 38 8.90 1.90 -2.80
N LEU A 39 8.10 2.59 -3.63
CA LEU A 39 7.64 2.05 -4.92
C LEU A 39 8.81 1.74 -5.86
N GLU A 40 9.85 2.57 -5.88
CA GLU A 40 11.06 2.30 -6.67
C GLU A 40 11.76 1.03 -6.18
N TYR A 41 11.85 0.85 -4.87
CA TYR A 41 12.40 -0.37 -4.28
C TYR A 41 11.59 -1.60 -4.70
N ASP A 42 10.26 -1.53 -4.64
CA ASP A 42 9.38 -2.64 -5.02
C ASP A 42 9.53 -3.01 -6.50
N VAL A 43 9.62 -2.02 -7.40
CA VAL A 43 9.86 -2.26 -8.83
C VAL A 43 11.19 -2.99 -9.04
N ASN A 44 12.25 -2.57 -8.36
CA ASN A 44 13.55 -3.22 -8.46
C ASN A 44 13.50 -4.66 -7.91
N PHE A 45 12.87 -4.86 -6.75
CA PHE A 45 12.67 -6.18 -6.17
C PHE A 45 11.92 -7.11 -7.12
N MET A 46 10.82 -6.64 -7.72
CA MET A 46 10.04 -7.43 -8.68
C MET A 46 10.85 -7.77 -9.93
N LEU A 47 11.67 -6.84 -10.44
CA LEU A 47 12.49 -7.07 -11.62
C LEU A 47 13.60 -8.09 -11.35
N GLU A 48 14.32 -7.94 -10.24
CA GLU A 48 15.41 -8.83 -9.82
C GLU A 48 14.92 -10.27 -9.59
N ASN A 49 13.69 -10.43 -9.11
CA ASN A 49 13.08 -11.73 -8.86
C ASN A 49 12.27 -12.26 -10.06
N GLY A 50 12.30 -11.59 -11.22
CA GLY A 50 11.61 -12.04 -12.44
C GLY A 50 10.08 -12.03 -12.34
N MET A 51 9.51 -11.25 -11.43
CA MET A 51 8.06 -11.05 -11.29
C MET A 51 7.53 -10.07 -12.35
N ILE A 52 8.39 -9.16 -12.84
CA ILE A 52 8.13 -8.29 -13.98
C ILE A 52 9.27 -8.41 -15.00
N GLU A 53 8.95 -8.31 -16.29
CA GLU A 53 9.92 -8.50 -17.37
C GLU A 53 10.67 -7.21 -17.75
N LYS A 54 10.05 -6.06 -17.47
CA LYS A 54 10.57 -4.75 -17.85
C LYS A 54 10.48 -3.81 -16.66
N ARG A 55 11.49 -2.94 -16.53
CA ARG A 55 11.43 -1.83 -15.58
C ARG A 55 10.30 -0.88 -15.97
N ILE A 56 9.55 -0.44 -14.98
CA ILE A 56 8.45 0.52 -15.10
C ILE A 56 8.86 1.75 -14.27
N ASP A 57 8.70 2.96 -14.79
CA ASP A 57 8.89 4.15 -13.98
C ASP A 57 7.69 4.32 -13.04
N LYS A 58 7.92 4.53 -11.75
CA LYS A 58 6.84 4.79 -10.78
C LYS A 58 5.91 5.93 -11.21
N MET A 59 6.42 6.93 -11.92
CA MET A 59 5.62 8.05 -12.42
C MET A 59 4.73 7.69 -13.62
N ASP A 60 4.92 6.52 -14.25
CA ASP A 60 4.05 6.06 -15.35
C ASP A 60 2.68 5.60 -14.83
N PHE A 61 2.58 5.18 -13.56
CA PHE A 61 1.35 4.64 -12.98
C PHE A 61 0.88 5.33 -11.70
N VAL A 62 1.67 6.25 -11.13
CA VAL A 62 1.22 7.12 -10.05
C VAL A 62 0.41 8.28 -10.60
N ASN A 63 -0.83 8.45 -10.11
CA ASN A 63 -1.62 9.64 -10.41
C ASN A 63 -1.01 10.85 -9.68
N LYS A 64 -0.63 11.88 -10.44
CA LYS A 64 -0.05 13.12 -9.88
C LYS A 64 -0.95 13.83 -8.87
N MET A 65 -2.27 13.67 -8.96
CA MET A 65 -3.21 14.24 -7.97
C MET A 65 -3.10 13.56 -6.59
N ALA A 66 -2.50 12.37 -6.51
CA ALA A 66 -2.25 11.69 -5.24
C ALA A 66 -0.97 12.20 -4.54
N LEU A 67 -0.12 12.98 -5.21
CA LEU A 67 1.11 13.51 -4.63
C LEU A 67 0.82 14.75 -3.78
N ARG A 68 1.58 14.91 -2.69
CA ARG A 68 1.59 16.14 -1.87
C ARG A 68 2.45 17.25 -2.46
#